data_AF-A0A3M1JRT5-F1
#
_entry.id   AF-A0A3M1JRT5-F1
#
_cell.length_a   1.000
_cell.length_b   1.000
_cell.length_c   1.000
_cell.angle_alpha   90.00
_cell.angle_beta   90.00
_cell.angle_gamma   90.00
#
_symmetry.space_group_name_H-M   'P 1'
#
loop_
_entity.id
_entity.type
_entity.pdbx_description
1 polymer ?
#
loop_
_entity_poly.entity_id
_entity_poly.type
_entity_poly.pdbx_seq_one_letter_code
_entity_poly.pdbx_strand_id
1 'polypeptide(L)'
;MRRCSSFTLLIGLVTVLHGQAAPPDTTQNPLLQLIRDFGEIGFHWGEGYWQDILFHRREFYEPVSIIPLELSYGLFSNAGGGRTGKNLRSDYITYETAVEPYQGGAWTTRLGHQLELDLLKTNLSQYLFHTSWLDLHTGLNFRYTTLFAAPTIPASWGAGSKHLNPRVLELGLSNSFQLQWFDRWFLTGRYTYGRAFAKLYQTGKNMDPTPSGSGPAVSYAFGFRFILDPGLTNRFTVGVDIKHGFTKLTSISDPQNLTPIAGMHIASYGLFVTLSAFYGGKATIGEAAKDYFYHKDYVTAREKFREFLAAHPDHANVKRAQWYIDQCNRLIPEQLTKEGLSFDDRGLTDQALTKYLQARALTSDSVLAASLDERLRQIGAARVVQAQQLAFDHQFEEALTLMQSTAQFYPPAREQLPAFRARVTLERAKFALNHGLYRQAIELMEQAVTQDTTLEPEAELVRYDIAVALVKQADAIRDPDALQLVITSLETARELTGTLGKRNEAILEELKQRLAWLEAQRIQANINARMEAERAEKLKRNRERLTIGMTIPQVQDLLGEPADIHHELTEKGEDAQLWFYPLKDGRTLQLSFLEFRLFRIEKVKPVPGEPSGRP
;
A
#
# COMPACT_ATOMS: atom_id res chain seq x y z
N MET A 1 -10.78 -52.32 -37.01
CA MET A 1 -9.67 -51.49 -37.53
C MET A 1 -10.19 -50.53 -38.58
N ARG A 2 -9.72 -49.27 -38.58
CA ARG A 2 -10.04 -48.13 -39.48
C ARG A 2 -11.32 -47.33 -39.21
N ARG A 3 -11.36 -46.61 -38.08
CA ARG A 3 -12.02 -45.29 -37.91
C ARG A 3 -11.36 -44.51 -36.75
N CYS A 4 -10.11 -44.09 -36.94
CA CYS A 4 -9.40 -43.11 -36.10
C CYS A 4 -8.14 -42.70 -36.87
N SER A 5 -8.27 -41.80 -37.83
CA SER A 5 -7.11 -41.30 -38.60
C SER A 5 -7.18 -39.80 -38.91
N SER A 6 -8.34 -39.17 -38.77
CA SER A 6 -8.50 -37.73 -39.01
C SER A 6 -8.18 -36.87 -37.78
N PHE A 7 -8.27 -37.42 -36.57
CA PHE A 7 -7.94 -36.69 -35.32
C PHE A 7 -6.43 -36.67 -35.02
N THR A 8 -5.69 -37.67 -35.48
CA THR A 8 -4.24 -37.79 -35.25
C THR A 8 -3.43 -36.82 -36.14
N LEU A 9 -3.97 -36.42 -37.29
CA LEU A 9 -3.30 -35.49 -38.21
C LEU A 9 -3.35 -34.03 -37.72
N LEU A 10 -4.37 -33.65 -36.93
CA LEU A 10 -4.47 -32.33 -36.30
C LEU A 10 -3.45 -32.16 -35.15
N ILE A 11 -3.06 -33.27 -34.51
CA ILE A 11 -2.08 -33.30 -33.42
C ILE A 11 -0.62 -33.27 -33.95
N GLY A 12 -0.39 -33.83 -35.15
CA GLY A 12 0.92 -33.83 -35.80
C GLY A 12 1.39 -32.45 -36.29
N LEU A 13 0.48 -31.52 -36.58
CA LEU A 13 0.87 -30.18 -37.06
C LEU A 13 1.30 -29.22 -35.93
N VAL A 14 0.83 -29.45 -34.70
CA VAL A 14 1.18 -28.64 -33.51
C VAL A 14 2.59 -28.95 -33.01
N THR A 15 3.09 -30.17 -33.25
CA THR A 15 4.42 -30.61 -32.79
C THR A 15 5.56 -30.11 -33.68
N VAL A 16 5.32 -29.83 -34.96
CA VAL A 16 6.38 -29.38 -35.90
C VAL A 16 6.76 -27.90 -35.68
N LEU A 17 5.91 -27.10 -35.05
CA LEU A 17 6.20 -25.68 -34.75
C LEU A 17 6.94 -25.43 -33.41
N HIS A 18 7.21 -26.48 -32.62
CA HIS A 18 8.00 -26.38 -31.37
C HIS A 18 9.42 -26.96 -31.48
N GLY A 19 9.88 -27.26 -32.70
CA GLY A 19 11.18 -27.87 -32.94
C GLY A 19 12.35 -26.89 -32.95
N GLN A 20 12.54 -26.03 -31.95
CA GLN A 20 13.85 -25.44 -31.66
C GLN A 20 14.08 -25.30 -30.14
N ALA A 21 14.99 -26.16 -29.65
CA ALA A 21 15.72 -26.13 -28.39
C ALA A 21 14.92 -26.17 -27.07
N ALA A 22 14.44 -27.35 -26.69
CA ALA A 22 14.26 -27.71 -25.28
C ALA A 22 15.36 -28.72 -24.87
N PRO A 23 15.98 -28.59 -23.69
CA PRO A 23 17.02 -29.50 -23.22
C PRO A 23 16.46 -30.92 -22.99
N PRO A 24 17.30 -31.96 -23.10
CA PRO A 24 16.86 -33.34 -23.18
C PRO A 24 16.63 -33.89 -21.78
N ASP A 25 15.49 -33.57 -21.17
CA ASP A 25 14.88 -34.40 -20.12
C ASP A 25 13.51 -33.85 -19.75
N THR A 26 12.49 -34.30 -20.46
CA THR A 26 11.12 -34.45 -19.93
C THR A 26 10.30 -35.24 -20.94
N THR A 27 10.17 -36.54 -20.73
CA THR A 27 9.18 -37.39 -21.42
C THR A 27 7.76 -37.16 -20.89
N GLN A 28 7.40 -35.92 -20.59
CA GLN A 28 6.06 -35.55 -20.12
C GLN A 28 5.35 -34.76 -21.22
N ASN A 29 4.20 -35.31 -21.63
CA ASN A 29 3.35 -34.74 -22.67
C ASN A 29 2.90 -33.33 -22.22
N PRO A 30 3.17 -32.25 -22.99
CA PRO A 30 2.87 -30.87 -22.58
C PRO A 30 1.37 -30.62 -22.33
N LEU A 31 0.50 -31.46 -22.91
CA LEU A 31 -0.95 -31.43 -22.66
C LEU A 31 -1.31 -31.99 -21.28
N LEU A 32 -0.59 -33.03 -20.82
CA LEU A 32 -0.71 -33.56 -19.46
C LEU A 32 -0.03 -32.66 -18.42
N GLN A 33 1.02 -31.94 -18.82
CA GLN A 33 1.65 -30.91 -17.98
C GLN A 33 0.70 -29.71 -17.80
N LEU A 34 0.02 -29.26 -18.86
CA LEU A 34 -1.05 -28.26 -18.76
C LEU A 34 -2.17 -28.71 -17.80
N ILE A 35 -2.60 -29.97 -17.87
CA ILE A 35 -3.62 -30.55 -16.97
C ILE A 35 -3.09 -30.73 -15.54
N ARG A 36 -1.80 -31.03 -15.35
CA ARG A 36 -1.14 -31.11 -14.04
C ARG A 36 -0.92 -29.75 -13.39
N ASP A 37 -0.57 -28.72 -14.17
CA ASP A 37 -0.47 -27.35 -13.69
C ASP A 37 -1.84 -26.80 -13.23
N PHE A 38 -2.95 -27.34 -13.77
CA PHE A 38 -4.31 -27.09 -13.24
C PHE A 38 -4.62 -27.86 -11.95
N GLY A 39 -3.90 -28.95 -11.65
CA GLY A 39 -4.17 -29.85 -10.53
C GLY A 39 -3.20 -29.72 -9.34
N GLU A 40 -2.01 -29.15 -9.55
CA GLU A 40 -0.95 -29.05 -8.55
C GLU A 40 -0.66 -27.60 -8.15
N ILE A 41 -1.69 -26.87 -7.74
CA ILE A 41 -1.50 -25.78 -6.78
C ILE A 41 -2.60 -25.88 -5.74
N GLY A 42 -2.24 -26.25 -4.52
CA GLY A 42 -3.14 -26.45 -3.39
C GLY A 42 -3.78 -25.16 -2.89
N PHE A 43 -4.55 -24.47 -3.73
CA PHE A 43 -5.36 -23.32 -3.37
C PHE A 43 -6.83 -23.72 -3.24
N HIS A 44 -7.43 -23.41 -2.10
CA HIS A 44 -8.87 -23.54 -1.89
C HIS A 44 -9.62 -22.43 -2.63
N TRP A 45 -9.87 -22.62 -3.92
CA TRP A 45 -10.66 -21.73 -4.76
C TRP A 45 -12.04 -21.41 -4.17
N GLY A 46 -12.55 -20.20 -4.39
CA GLY A 46 -13.92 -19.82 -4.06
C GLY A 46 -14.97 -20.60 -4.85
N GLU A 47 -16.21 -20.63 -4.34
CA GLU A 47 -17.34 -21.21 -5.09
C GLU A 47 -17.52 -20.51 -6.45
N GLY A 48 -17.83 -21.29 -7.49
CA GLY A 48 -18.07 -20.76 -8.83
C GLY A 48 -16.82 -20.57 -9.71
N TYR A 49 -15.61 -20.80 -9.20
CA TYR A 49 -14.36 -20.65 -9.98
C TYR A 49 -14.35 -21.43 -11.30
N TRP A 50 -14.78 -22.70 -11.28
CA TRP A 50 -14.85 -23.52 -12.50
C TRP A 50 -15.89 -23.03 -13.51
N GLN A 51 -17.00 -22.46 -13.04
CA GLN A 51 -18.01 -21.86 -13.92
C GLN A 51 -17.48 -20.56 -14.55
N ASP A 52 -16.71 -19.78 -13.80
CA ASP A 52 -16.03 -18.58 -14.31
C ASP A 52 -15.01 -18.93 -15.40
N ILE A 53 -14.12 -19.91 -15.16
CA ILE A 53 -13.14 -20.35 -16.16
C ILE A 53 -13.80 -20.75 -17.49
N LEU A 54 -14.96 -21.39 -17.44
CA LEU A 54 -15.63 -21.91 -18.64
C LEU A 54 -16.42 -20.83 -19.39
N PHE A 55 -17.06 -19.90 -18.67
CA PHE A 55 -18.04 -18.98 -19.25
C PHE A 55 -17.68 -17.50 -19.16
N HIS A 56 -16.87 -17.08 -18.20
CA HIS A 56 -16.60 -15.68 -17.87
C HIS A 56 -15.10 -15.35 -17.77
N ARG A 57 -14.22 -16.24 -18.25
CA ARG A 57 -12.76 -16.04 -18.19
C ARG A 57 -12.28 -14.75 -18.85
N ARG A 58 -13.03 -14.18 -19.81
CA ARG A 58 -12.70 -12.91 -20.47
C ARG A 58 -13.66 -11.76 -20.17
N GLU A 59 -14.35 -11.83 -19.04
CA GLU A 59 -15.37 -10.85 -18.65
C GLU A 59 -14.83 -9.41 -18.65
N PHE A 60 -13.63 -9.15 -18.17
CA PHE A 60 -13.04 -7.81 -18.07
C PHE A 60 -11.94 -7.55 -19.11
N TYR A 61 -11.91 -8.28 -20.22
CA TYR A 61 -11.00 -7.96 -21.33
C TYR A 61 -11.50 -6.78 -22.14
N GLU A 62 -10.57 -5.98 -22.65
CA GLU A 62 -10.88 -5.01 -23.69
C GLU A 62 -11.39 -5.74 -24.94
N PRO A 63 -12.42 -5.22 -25.62
CA PRO A 63 -12.87 -5.80 -26.89
C PRO A 63 -11.78 -5.66 -27.96
N VAL A 64 -11.81 -6.54 -28.96
CA VAL A 64 -10.99 -6.36 -30.15
C VAL A 64 -11.62 -5.24 -30.98
N SER A 65 -10.97 -4.08 -31.12
CA SER A 65 -11.60 -2.90 -31.73
C SER A 65 -11.58 -2.96 -33.26
N ILE A 66 -10.43 -3.31 -33.82
CA ILE A 66 -10.21 -3.34 -35.27
C ILE A 66 -9.18 -4.39 -35.67
N ILE A 67 -9.45 -5.05 -36.79
CA ILE A 67 -8.51 -5.90 -37.52
C ILE A 67 -8.19 -5.18 -38.83
N PRO A 68 -7.10 -4.37 -38.89
CA PRO A 68 -6.76 -3.63 -40.11
C PRO A 68 -6.52 -4.54 -41.31
N LEU A 69 -5.92 -5.71 -41.07
CA LEU A 69 -5.41 -6.60 -42.09
C LEU A 69 -5.45 -8.05 -41.60
N GLU A 70 -6.06 -8.91 -42.40
CA GLU A 70 -5.94 -10.36 -42.29
C GLU A 70 -5.61 -10.92 -43.68
N LEU A 71 -4.53 -11.68 -43.75
CA LEU A 71 -4.01 -12.30 -44.95
C LEU A 71 -4.14 -13.81 -44.81
N SER A 72 -4.83 -14.46 -45.74
CA SER A 72 -4.83 -15.92 -45.82
C SER A 72 -4.28 -16.40 -47.15
N TYR A 73 -3.39 -17.38 -47.10
CA TYR A 73 -2.89 -18.06 -48.28
C TYR A 73 -3.02 -19.57 -48.07
N GLY A 74 -3.49 -20.27 -49.10
CA GLY A 74 -3.73 -21.70 -48.96
C GLY A 74 -3.94 -22.43 -50.26
N LEU A 75 -4.07 -23.73 -50.09
CA LEU A 75 -4.32 -24.69 -51.16
C LEU A 75 -5.78 -25.14 -51.07
N PHE A 76 -6.42 -25.24 -52.22
CA PHE A 76 -7.79 -25.74 -52.30
C PHE A 76 -7.93 -26.75 -53.43
N SER A 77 -8.99 -27.54 -53.35
CA SER A 77 -9.48 -28.40 -54.41
C SER A 77 -10.89 -27.98 -54.82
N ASN A 78 -11.13 -27.91 -56.12
CA ASN A 78 -12.48 -27.81 -56.68
C ASN A 78 -13.17 -29.17 -56.58
N ALA A 79 -14.29 -29.22 -55.85
CA ALA A 79 -15.07 -30.44 -55.62
C ALA A 79 -16.21 -30.64 -56.64
N GLY A 80 -16.38 -29.75 -57.61
CA GLY A 80 -17.47 -29.79 -58.60
C GLY A 80 -18.71 -29.02 -58.15
N GLY A 81 -19.89 -29.40 -58.66
CA GLY A 81 -21.18 -28.71 -58.45
C GLY A 81 -22.08 -29.43 -57.43
N GLY A 82 -22.94 -28.68 -56.73
CA GLY A 82 -23.94 -29.19 -55.77
C GLY A 82 -23.78 -28.70 -54.32
N ARG A 83 -24.87 -28.73 -53.52
CA ARG A 83 -24.94 -28.19 -52.13
C ARG A 83 -23.98 -28.84 -51.12
N THR A 84 -23.41 -30.01 -51.43
CA THR A 84 -22.61 -30.81 -50.48
C THR A 84 -21.23 -31.24 -51.00
N GLY A 85 -20.83 -30.82 -52.22
CA GLY A 85 -19.53 -31.20 -52.80
C GLY A 85 -19.32 -32.71 -53.05
N LYS A 86 -20.38 -33.53 -52.92
CA LYS A 86 -20.32 -35.00 -53.04
C LYS A 86 -20.31 -35.50 -54.49
N ASN A 87 -20.79 -34.70 -55.44
CA ASN A 87 -20.81 -35.05 -56.86
C ASN A 87 -19.53 -34.53 -57.53
N LEU A 88 -18.47 -35.32 -57.43
CA LEU A 88 -17.18 -35.10 -58.12
C LEU A 88 -17.26 -35.17 -59.67
N ARG A 89 -18.47 -35.32 -60.24
CA ARG A 89 -18.74 -35.50 -61.68
C ARG A 89 -19.61 -34.36 -62.24
N SER A 90 -19.05 -33.69 -63.25
CA SER A 90 -19.57 -32.80 -64.32
C SER A 90 -20.63 -31.72 -64.09
N ASP A 91 -21.36 -31.64 -62.98
CA ASP A 91 -22.54 -30.75 -62.90
C ASP A 91 -22.21 -29.30 -62.49
N TYR A 92 -20.98 -28.86 -62.73
CA TYR A 92 -20.51 -27.51 -62.37
C TYR A 92 -20.41 -26.55 -63.55
N ILE A 93 -20.65 -27.01 -64.78
CA ILE A 93 -20.73 -26.15 -65.96
C ILE A 93 -22.11 -26.35 -66.57
N THR A 94 -22.81 -25.26 -66.83
CA THR A 94 -24.04 -25.27 -67.63
C THR A 94 -23.71 -24.84 -69.05
N TYR A 95 -24.34 -25.47 -70.03
CA TYR A 95 -24.06 -25.25 -71.45
C TYR A 95 -25.23 -24.56 -72.15
N GLU A 96 -24.94 -23.70 -73.13
CA GLU A 96 -25.95 -23.04 -73.97
C GLU A 96 -26.56 -24.01 -74.99
N THR A 97 -25.76 -25.00 -75.43
CA THR A 97 -26.13 -26.00 -76.43
C THR A 97 -25.76 -27.40 -75.96
N ALA A 98 -26.37 -28.42 -76.57
CA ALA A 98 -26.03 -29.81 -76.28
C ALA A 98 -24.63 -30.13 -76.85
N VAL A 99 -23.62 -30.15 -75.98
CA VAL A 99 -22.21 -30.45 -76.31
C VAL A 99 -21.66 -31.54 -75.40
N GLU A 100 -20.50 -32.11 -75.77
CA GLU A 100 -19.77 -33.02 -74.89
C GLU A 100 -19.45 -32.31 -73.55
N PRO A 101 -19.93 -32.84 -72.41
CA PRO A 101 -19.76 -32.18 -71.12
C PRO A 101 -18.33 -32.36 -70.62
N TYR A 102 -17.76 -31.27 -70.09
CA TYR A 102 -16.46 -31.29 -69.47
C TYR A 102 -16.43 -32.16 -68.20
N GLN A 103 -15.53 -33.15 -68.20
CA GLN A 103 -15.44 -34.18 -67.15
C GLN A 103 -14.61 -33.73 -65.93
N GLY A 104 -14.16 -32.47 -65.89
CA GLY A 104 -13.41 -31.91 -64.76
C GLY A 104 -11.93 -32.31 -64.66
N GLY A 105 -11.41 -33.01 -65.68
CA GLY A 105 -10.01 -33.42 -65.75
C GLY A 105 -9.58 -34.36 -64.61
N ALA A 106 -8.27 -34.61 -64.53
CA ALA A 106 -7.65 -35.38 -63.45
C ALA A 106 -7.75 -34.64 -62.11
N TRP A 107 -7.57 -35.35 -60.99
CA TRP A 107 -7.57 -34.72 -59.67
C TRP A 107 -6.56 -33.56 -59.55
N THR A 108 -5.37 -33.72 -60.16
CA THR A 108 -4.30 -32.71 -60.16
C THR A 108 -4.71 -31.40 -60.83
N THR A 109 -5.63 -31.43 -61.79
CA THR A 109 -6.14 -30.24 -62.49
C THR A 109 -7.25 -29.53 -61.73
N ARG A 110 -7.66 -30.05 -60.57
CA ARG A 110 -8.67 -29.45 -59.68
C ARG A 110 -8.04 -28.75 -58.48
N LEU A 111 -6.73 -28.87 -58.32
CA LEU A 111 -5.96 -28.24 -57.25
C LEU A 111 -5.55 -26.83 -57.66
N GLY A 112 -5.64 -25.91 -56.71
CA GLY A 112 -5.26 -24.53 -56.90
C GLY A 112 -4.77 -23.87 -55.62
N HIS A 113 -4.42 -22.60 -55.75
CA HIS A 113 -4.09 -21.75 -54.63
C HIS A 113 -5.00 -20.54 -54.57
N GLN A 114 -5.26 -20.10 -53.35
CA GLN A 114 -6.09 -18.94 -53.10
C GLN A 114 -5.36 -17.99 -52.17
N LEU A 115 -5.39 -16.71 -52.54
CA LEU A 115 -4.94 -15.58 -51.75
C LEU A 115 -6.18 -14.80 -51.32
N GLU A 116 -6.28 -14.48 -50.05
CA GLU A 116 -7.41 -13.75 -49.48
C GLU A 116 -6.91 -12.66 -48.56
N LEU A 117 -7.51 -11.49 -48.69
CA LEU A 117 -7.19 -10.28 -47.95
C LEU A 117 -8.49 -9.74 -47.37
N ASP A 118 -8.56 -9.66 -46.05
CA ASP A 118 -9.58 -8.89 -45.39
C ASP A 118 -8.98 -7.58 -44.87
N LEU A 119 -9.70 -6.47 -45.09
CA LEU A 119 -9.28 -5.13 -44.72
C LEU A 119 -10.32 -4.49 -43.80
N LEU A 120 -9.82 -3.73 -42.83
CA LEU A 120 -10.60 -2.84 -41.96
C LEU A 120 -11.81 -3.53 -41.31
N LYS A 121 -11.61 -4.70 -40.70
CA LYS A 121 -12.73 -5.32 -39.98
C LYS A 121 -12.98 -4.57 -38.67
N THR A 122 -14.20 -4.10 -38.48
CA THR A 122 -14.63 -3.38 -37.27
C THR A 122 -15.53 -4.25 -36.42
N ASN A 123 -15.45 -4.09 -35.09
CA ASN A 123 -16.22 -4.90 -34.16
C ASN A 123 -17.64 -4.37 -33.96
N LEU A 124 -18.59 -5.04 -34.60
CA LEU A 124 -20.01 -4.73 -34.54
C LEU A 124 -20.66 -5.20 -33.22
N SER A 125 -20.15 -6.26 -32.56
CA SER A 125 -20.75 -6.71 -31.28
C SER A 125 -20.48 -5.74 -30.14
N GLN A 126 -19.31 -5.10 -30.13
CA GLN A 126 -19.05 -3.99 -29.21
C GLN A 126 -20.03 -2.83 -29.44
N TYR A 127 -20.30 -2.49 -30.70
CA TYR A 127 -21.21 -1.40 -31.06
C TYR A 127 -22.69 -1.71 -30.74
N LEU A 128 -23.14 -2.94 -30.98
CA LEU A 128 -24.56 -3.32 -30.84
C LEU A 128 -24.94 -3.84 -29.45
N PHE A 129 -24.05 -4.60 -28.80
CA PHE A 129 -24.40 -5.37 -27.61
C PHE A 129 -23.52 -5.06 -26.41
N HIS A 130 -22.44 -4.28 -26.59
CA HIS A 130 -21.44 -4.03 -25.55
C HIS A 130 -21.02 -5.35 -24.86
N THR A 131 -20.57 -6.33 -25.62
CA THR A 131 -20.10 -7.62 -25.09
C THR A 131 -18.61 -7.79 -25.32
N SER A 132 -17.88 -8.36 -24.35
CA SER A 132 -16.42 -8.53 -24.38
C SER A 132 -15.95 -9.97 -24.68
N TRP A 133 -16.86 -10.95 -24.63
CA TRP A 133 -16.53 -12.38 -24.76
C TRP A 133 -16.75 -12.95 -26.17
N LEU A 134 -17.51 -12.24 -27.03
CA LEU A 134 -17.76 -12.60 -28.42
C LEU A 134 -17.55 -11.38 -29.31
N ASP A 135 -16.45 -11.36 -30.06
CA ASP A 135 -16.16 -10.28 -30.99
C ASP A 135 -16.71 -10.62 -32.39
N LEU A 136 -17.63 -9.80 -32.89
CA LEU A 136 -18.21 -9.93 -34.23
C LEU A 136 -17.65 -8.85 -35.12
N HIS A 137 -16.86 -9.22 -36.13
CA HIS A 137 -16.18 -8.29 -37.01
C HIS A 137 -16.78 -8.30 -38.41
N THR A 138 -16.98 -7.12 -38.99
CA THR A 138 -17.39 -6.96 -40.39
C THR A 138 -16.34 -6.15 -41.15
N GLY A 139 -15.91 -6.61 -42.32
CA GLY A 139 -14.90 -5.93 -43.13
C GLY A 139 -15.01 -6.20 -44.63
N LEU A 140 -14.07 -5.62 -45.38
CA LEU A 140 -13.98 -5.78 -46.83
C LEU A 140 -13.12 -6.98 -47.18
N ASN A 141 -13.61 -7.83 -48.08
CA ASN A 141 -12.93 -9.03 -48.52
C ASN A 141 -12.51 -8.93 -49.99
N PHE A 142 -11.25 -9.26 -50.24
CA PHE A 142 -10.71 -9.49 -51.56
C PHE A 142 -10.15 -10.91 -51.63
N ARG A 143 -10.56 -11.67 -52.65
CA ARG A 143 -10.13 -13.06 -52.82
C ARG A 143 -9.74 -13.32 -54.26
N TYR A 144 -8.59 -13.96 -54.44
CA TYR A 144 -8.05 -14.34 -55.73
C TYR A 144 -7.78 -15.84 -55.74
N THR A 145 -8.28 -16.51 -56.78
CA THR A 145 -8.27 -17.96 -56.88
C THR A 145 -7.87 -18.41 -58.29
N THR A 146 -6.96 -19.38 -58.39
CA THR A 146 -6.55 -19.98 -59.67
C THR A 146 -6.08 -21.43 -59.49
N LEU A 147 -6.18 -22.23 -60.55
CA LEU A 147 -5.73 -23.62 -60.58
C LEU A 147 -4.26 -23.72 -61.00
N PHE A 148 -3.57 -24.73 -60.48
CA PHE A 148 -2.16 -24.97 -60.81
C PHE A 148 -1.95 -25.50 -62.22
N ALA A 149 -2.91 -26.27 -62.72
CA ALA A 149 -2.87 -26.85 -64.05
C ALA A 149 -4.10 -26.43 -64.85
N ALA A 150 -3.87 -26.16 -66.13
CA ALA A 150 -4.91 -25.78 -67.08
C ALA A 150 -5.35 -27.04 -67.84
N PRO A 151 -6.48 -27.67 -67.46
CA PRO A 151 -6.96 -28.85 -68.16
C PRO A 151 -7.42 -28.57 -69.59
N THR A 152 -7.28 -29.58 -70.44
CA THR A 152 -7.78 -29.57 -71.82
C THR A 152 -9.30 -29.61 -71.85
N ILE A 153 -9.88 -28.82 -72.75
CA ILE A 153 -11.31 -28.84 -73.05
C ILE A 153 -11.65 -29.89 -74.12
N PRO A 154 -12.92 -30.34 -74.21
CA PRO A 154 -13.36 -31.22 -75.29
C PRO A 154 -13.14 -30.58 -76.67
N ALA A 155 -12.65 -31.37 -77.63
CA ALA A 155 -12.39 -30.87 -78.99
C ALA A 155 -13.67 -30.34 -79.67
N SER A 156 -14.84 -30.86 -79.28
CA SER A 156 -16.15 -30.44 -79.80
C SER A 156 -16.52 -28.99 -79.47
N TRP A 157 -15.80 -28.34 -78.54
CA TRP A 157 -16.06 -26.94 -78.17
C TRP A 157 -15.43 -25.94 -79.15
N GLY A 158 -14.55 -26.39 -80.06
CA GLY A 158 -13.99 -25.53 -81.11
C GLY A 158 -12.99 -24.46 -80.64
N ALA A 159 -12.58 -24.45 -79.36
CA ALA A 159 -11.72 -23.40 -78.79
C ALA A 159 -10.21 -23.58 -79.06
N GLY A 160 -9.82 -24.46 -79.99
CA GLY A 160 -8.44 -24.62 -80.45
C GLY A 160 -7.47 -25.04 -79.34
N SER A 161 -6.35 -24.32 -79.19
CA SER A 161 -5.29 -24.59 -78.19
C SER A 161 -5.56 -24.00 -76.80
N LYS A 162 -6.78 -23.54 -76.53
CA LYS A 162 -7.17 -22.93 -75.25
C LYS A 162 -7.39 -24.00 -74.18
N HIS A 163 -7.04 -23.66 -72.95
CA HIS A 163 -7.23 -24.54 -71.78
C HIS A 163 -8.12 -23.85 -70.75
N LEU A 164 -9.00 -24.62 -70.10
CA LEU A 164 -9.93 -24.08 -69.10
C LEU A 164 -9.21 -23.90 -67.77
N ASN A 165 -8.85 -22.66 -67.42
CA ASN A 165 -8.21 -22.34 -66.15
C ASN A 165 -8.88 -21.11 -65.52
N PRO A 166 -10.05 -21.28 -64.89
CA PRO A 166 -10.78 -20.15 -64.33
C PRO A 166 -9.93 -19.40 -63.30
N ARG A 167 -9.62 -18.13 -63.61
CA ARG A 167 -9.02 -17.18 -62.67
C ARG A 167 -10.12 -16.33 -62.12
N VAL A 168 -10.41 -16.50 -60.84
CA VAL A 168 -11.55 -15.86 -60.18
C VAL A 168 -11.04 -14.78 -59.23
N LEU A 169 -11.58 -13.58 -59.39
CA LEU A 169 -11.44 -12.46 -58.49
C LEU A 169 -12.77 -12.21 -57.80
N GLU A 170 -12.76 -12.11 -56.48
CA GLU A 170 -13.95 -11.94 -55.66
C GLU A 170 -13.81 -10.72 -54.76
N LEU A 171 -14.85 -9.90 -54.76
CA LEU A 171 -14.98 -8.71 -53.92
C LEU A 171 -16.24 -8.84 -53.08
N GLY A 172 -16.14 -8.66 -51.76
CA GLY A 172 -17.27 -8.86 -50.88
C GLY A 172 -17.12 -8.28 -49.50
N LEU A 173 -18.08 -8.64 -48.65
CA LEU A 173 -18.06 -8.36 -47.22
C LEU A 173 -17.78 -9.65 -46.46
N SER A 174 -16.85 -9.60 -45.52
CA SER A 174 -16.59 -10.67 -44.57
C SER A 174 -17.20 -10.33 -43.22
N ASN A 175 -17.84 -11.33 -42.61
CA ASN A 175 -18.34 -11.31 -41.24
C ASN A 175 -17.67 -12.44 -40.49
N SER A 176 -16.92 -12.15 -39.44
CA SER A 176 -16.21 -13.14 -38.65
C SER A 176 -16.51 -13.00 -37.17
N PHE A 177 -16.73 -14.12 -36.49
CA PHE A 177 -16.74 -14.16 -35.04
C PHE A 177 -15.40 -14.69 -34.51
N GLN A 178 -15.00 -14.19 -33.35
CA GLN A 178 -13.87 -14.66 -32.58
C GLN A 178 -14.35 -15.12 -31.22
N LEU A 179 -14.03 -16.37 -30.89
CA LEU A 179 -14.30 -16.98 -29.60
C LEU A 179 -12.97 -17.32 -28.93
N GLN A 180 -12.61 -16.49 -27.95
CA GLN A 180 -11.35 -16.59 -27.24
C GLN A 180 -11.60 -17.07 -25.81
N TRP A 181 -11.13 -18.26 -25.45
CA TRP A 181 -11.18 -18.74 -24.06
C TRP A 181 -9.86 -18.47 -23.32
N PHE A 182 -8.74 -18.35 -24.04
CA PHE A 182 -7.40 -18.26 -23.47
C PHE A 182 -6.60 -17.13 -24.12
N ASP A 183 -5.54 -16.68 -23.46
CA ASP A 183 -4.82 -15.47 -23.90
C ASP A 183 -3.92 -15.69 -25.11
N ARG A 184 -3.55 -16.94 -25.37
CA ARG A 184 -2.63 -17.32 -26.44
C ARG A 184 -3.32 -17.84 -27.69
N TRP A 185 -4.61 -18.15 -27.65
CA TRP A 185 -5.29 -18.69 -28.83
C TRP A 185 -6.81 -18.47 -28.81
N PHE A 186 -7.41 -18.48 -29.99
CA PHE A 186 -8.86 -18.39 -30.18
C PHE A 186 -9.34 -19.20 -31.38
N LEU A 187 -10.64 -19.49 -31.38
CA LEU A 187 -11.34 -20.03 -32.53
C LEU A 187 -12.00 -18.90 -33.32
N THR A 188 -12.03 -19.04 -34.63
CA THR A 188 -12.73 -18.11 -35.51
C THR A 188 -13.62 -18.83 -36.49
N GLY A 189 -14.79 -18.27 -36.74
CA GLY A 189 -15.64 -18.64 -37.86
C GLY A 189 -15.94 -17.42 -38.70
N ARG A 190 -15.91 -17.56 -40.02
CA ARG A 190 -16.05 -16.45 -40.96
C ARG A 190 -16.96 -16.82 -42.11
N TYR A 191 -17.80 -15.87 -42.47
CA TYR A 191 -18.73 -15.92 -43.58
C TYR A 191 -18.44 -14.74 -44.51
N THR A 192 -18.26 -15.01 -45.80
CA THR A 192 -18.04 -13.97 -46.80
C THR A 192 -19.14 -14.06 -47.86
N TYR A 193 -19.70 -12.92 -48.24
CA TYR A 193 -20.63 -12.79 -49.36
C TYR A 193 -20.15 -11.69 -50.30
N GLY A 194 -20.16 -11.95 -51.60
CA GLY A 194 -19.65 -10.99 -52.58
C GLY A 194 -19.98 -11.34 -54.02
N ARG A 195 -19.26 -10.68 -54.93
CA ARG A 195 -19.35 -10.85 -56.38
C ARG A 195 -18.03 -11.36 -56.93
N ALA A 196 -18.11 -12.42 -57.72
CA ALA A 196 -17.01 -12.99 -58.48
C ALA A 196 -16.96 -12.44 -59.90
N PHE A 197 -15.74 -12.31 -60.40
CA PHE A 197 -15.38 -12.01 -61.77
C PHE A 197 -14.33 -13.03 -62.19
N ALA A 198 -14.58 -13.75 -63.28
CA ALA A 198 -13.71 -14.81 -63.73
C ALA A 198 -13.26 -14.58 -65.17
N LYS A 199 -12.00 -14.89 -65.45
CA LYS A 199 -11.54 -15.18 -66.82
C LYS A 199 -11.48 -16.69 -66.96
N LEU A 200 -11.92 -17.25 -68.08
CA LEU A 200 -12.11 -18.70 -68.19
C LEU A 200 -10.96 -19.43 -68.89
N TYR A 201 -10.39 -18.85 -69.95
CA TYR A 201 -9.37 -19.53 -70.77
C TYR A 201 -7.97 -19.00 -70.62
N GLN A 202 -7.01 -19.91 -70.80
CA GLN A 202 -5.58 -19.64 -70.87
C GLN A 202 -5.02 -20.17 -72.20
N THR A 203 -4.25 -19.33 -72.88
CA THR A 203 -3.48 -19.70 -74.09
C THR A 203 -1.99 -19.66 -73.77
N GLY A 204 -1.33 -20.82 -73.78
CA GLY A 204 0.05 -20.94 -73.32
C GLY A 204 0.18 -20.56 -71.84
N LYS A 205 0.92 -19.49 -71.52
CA LYS A 205 1.04 -18.94 -70.15
C LYS A 205 0.13 -17.74 -69.87
N ASN A 206 -0.49 -17.17 -70.90
CA ASN A 206 -1.25 -15.93 -70.80
C ASN A 206 -2.74 -16.21 -70.60
N MET A 207 -3.38 -15.42 -69.74
CA MET A 207 -4.82 -15.50 -69.52
C MET A 207 -5.55 -14.71 -70.59
N ASP A 208 -6.55 -15.33 -71.22
CA ASP A 208 -7.34 -14.66 -72.24
C ASP A 208 -8.29 -13.64 -71.60
N PRO A 209 -8.52 -12.47 -72.23
CA PRO A 209 -9.45 -11.46 -71.73
C PRO A 209 -10.91 -11.92 -71.87
N THR A 210 -11.20 -12.76 -72.85
CA THR A 210 -12.52 -13.33 -73.16
C THR A 210 -12.39 -14.83 -73.45
N PRO A 211 -13.39 -15.65 -73.07
CA PRO A 211 -14.63 -15.30 -72.39
C PRO A 211 -14.44 -15.04 -70.89
N SER A 212 -15.30 -14.18 -70.35
CA SER A 212 -15.31 -13.79 -68.94
C SER A 212 -16.66 -14.11 -68.29
N GLY A 213 -16.67 -14.27 -66.97
CA GLY A 213 -17.88 -14.59 -66.20
C GLY A 213 -18.03 -13.71 -64.99
N SER A 214 -19.27 -13.48 -64.55
CA SER A 214 -19.53 -12.87 -63.24
C SER A 214 -20.74 -13.49 -62.54
N GLY A 215 -20.79 -13.34 -61.23
CA GLY A 215 -21.95 -13.74 -60.42
C GLY A 215 -21.64 -13.78 -58.92
N PRO A 216 -22.56 -14.30 -58.10
CA PRO A 216 -22.40 -14.29 -56.64
C PRO A 216 -21.37 -15.30 -56.14
N ALA A 217 -20.67 -14.94 -55.06
CA ALA A 217 -19.72 -15.79 -54.35
C ALA A 217 -19.98 -15.78 -52.85
N VAL A 218 -19.86 -16.96 -52.24
CA VAL A 218 -20.01 -17.18 -50.80
C VAL A 218 -18.85 -18.03 -50.30
N SER A 219 -18.37 -17.78 -49.08
CA SER A 219 -17.47 -18.72 -48.42
C SER A 219 -17.68 -18.80 -46.93
N TYR A 220 -17.39 -19.98 -46.38
CA TYR A 220 -17.33 -20.26 -44.96
C TYR A 220 -15.91 -20.67 -44.60
N ALA A 221 -15.39 -20.15 -43.50
CA ALA A 221 -14.09 -20.52 -42.97
C ALA A 221 -14.21 -20.79 -41.47
N PHE A 222 -13.54 -21.83 -40.99
CA PHE A 222 -13.40 -22.12 -39.57
C PHE A 222 -11.92 -22.36 -39.28
N GLY A 223 -11.42 -21.73 -38.23
CA GLY A 223 -10.00 -21.79 -37.94
C GLY A 223 -9.62 -21.63 -36.50
N PHE A 224 -8.37 -21.99 -36.26
CA PHE A 224 -7.65 -21.80 -35.01
C PHE A 224 -6.60 -20.72 -35.22
N ARG A 225 -6.45 -19.82 -34.24
CA ARG A 225 -5.48 -18.71 -34.27
C ARG A 225 -4.65 -18.73 -33.00
N PHE A 226 -3.34 -18.58 -33.15
CA PHE A 226 -2.40 -18.40 -32.06
C PHE A 226 -1.91 -16.96 -32.03
N ILE A 227 -1.86 -16.36 -30.84
CA ILE A 227 -1.43 -15.00 -30.61
C ILE A 227 0.04 -15.01 -30.21
N LEU A 228 0.88 -14.36 -31.01
CA LEU A 228 2.34 -14.41 -30.85
C LEU A 228 2.82 -13.65 -29.61
N ASP A 229 2.27 -12.44 -29.40
CA ASP A 229 2.58 -11.61 -28.24
C ASP A 229 1.27 -11.04 -27.65
N PRO A 230 0.84 -11.50 -26.47
CA PRO A 230 -0.41 -11.04 -25.87
C PRO A 230 -0.32 -9.65 -25.22
N GLY A 231 0.88 -9.14 -24.91
CA GLY A 231 1.06 -7.91 -24.13
C GLY A 231 1.04 -6.62 -24.95
N LEU A 232 1.34 -6.71 -26.25
CA LEU A 232 1.43 -5.55 -27.15
C LEU A 232 0.06 -4.97 -27.51
N THR A 233 0.00 -3.64 -27.71
CA THR A 233 -1.21 -2.94 -28.21
C THR A 233 -1.64 -3.44 -29.58
N ASN A 234 -0.66 -3.83 -30.38
CA ASN A 234 -0.84 -4.42 -31.70
C ASN A 234 -0.52 -5.91 -31.56
N ARG A 235 -1.54 -6.75 -31.70
CA ARG A 235 -1.39 -8.19 -31.52
C ARG A 235 -1.39 -8.86 -32.88
N PHE A 236 -0.46 -9.80 -33.04
CA PHE A 236 -0.30 -10.57 -34.27
C PHE A 236 -0.74 -12.00 -34.05
N THR A 237 -1.42 -12.57 -35.04
CA THR A 237 -1.76 -13.99 -35.04
C THR A 237 -1.21 -14.72 -36.24
N VAL A 238 -0.98 -16.01 -35.99
CA VAL A 238 -0.80 -17.03 -37.02
C VAL A 238 -1.81 -18.13 -36.77
N GLY A 239 -2.39 -18.68 -37.83
CA GLY A 239 -3.31 -19.78 -37.66
C GLY A 239 -3.64 -20.51 -38.94
N VAL A 240 -4.58 -21.44 -38.79
CA VAL A 240 -4.98 -22.36 -39.85
C VAL A 240 -6.49 -22.32 -40.00
N ASP A 241 -6.97 -22.20 -41.24
CA ASP A 241 -8.38 -22.29 -41.59
C ASP A 241 -8.67 -23.48 -42.49
N ILE A 242 -9.80 -24.11 -42.23
CA ILE A 242 -10.50 -24.92 -43.22
C ILE A 242 -11.55 -24.02 -43.86
N LYS A 243 -11.51 -23.90 -45.19
CA LYS A 243 -12.44 -23.05 -45.94
C LYS A 243 -13.24 -23.85 -46.95
N HIS A 244 -14.50 -23.45 -47.10
CA HIS A 244 -15.41 -23.94 -48.10
C HIS A 244 -16.02 -22.77 -48.88
N GLY A 245 -15.78 -22.72 -50.19
CA GLY A 245 -16.28 -21.67 -51.08
C GLY A 245 -17.33 -22.18 -52.06
N PHE A 246 -18.27 -21.30 -52.42
CA PHE A 246 -19.25 -21.49 -53.48
C PHE A 246 -19.28 -20.25 -54.37
N THR A 247 -18.98 -20.43 -55.65
CA THR A 247 -18.98 -19.34 -56.63
C THR A 247 -19.86 -19.72 -57.79
N LYS A 248 -20.89 -18.91 -58.07
CA LYS A 248 -21.79 -19.11 -59.21
C LYS A 248 -21.54 -18.02 -60.24
N LEU A 249 -21.01 -18.40 -61.40
CA LEU A 249 -20.88 -17.52 -62.56
C LEU A 249 -22.15 -17.70 -63.39
N THR A 250 -23.08 -16.75 -63.28
CA THR A 250 -24.39 -16.79 -63.95
C THR A 250 -24.41 -16.01 -65.25
N SER A 251 -23.49 -15.07 -65.42
CA SER A 251 -23.42 -14.20 -66.58
C SER A 251 -22.07 -14.39 -67.25
N ILE A 252 -22.06 -15.13 -68.36
CA ILE A 252 -20.87 -15.33 -69.19
C ILE A 252 -20.93 -14.36 -70.37
N SER A 253 -19.83 -13.67 -70.61
CA SER A 253 -19.63 -12.77 -71.76
C SER A 253 -18.63 -13.42 -72.70
N ASP A 254 -19.13 -13.85 -73.85
CA ASP A 254 -18.33 -14.47 -74.91
C ASP A 254 -18.60 -13.79 -76.27
N PRO A 255 -18.04 -12.59 -76.51
CA PRO A 255 -18.28 -11.84 -77.75
C PRO A 255 -17.69 -12.54 -79.00
N GLN A 256 -16.80 -13.51 -78.81
CA GLN A 256 -16.15 -14.25 -79.90
C GLN A 256 -16.80 -15.62 -80.14
N ASN A 257 -17.85 -15.97 -79.39
CA ASN A 257 -18.57 -17.24 -79.47
C ASN A 257 -17.61 -18.45 -79.47
N LEU A 258 -16.65 -18.44 -78.54
CA LEU A 258 -15.60 -19.44 -78.36
C LEU A 258 -16.00 -20.59 -77.43
N THR A 259 -17.02 -20.43 -76.60
CA THR A 259 -17.34 -21.36 -75.52
C THR A 259 -18.82 -21.70 -75.47
N PRO A 260 -19.19 -22.99 -75.31
CA PRO A 260 -20.58 -23.37 -75.07
C PRO A 260 -21.03 -23.12 -73.63
N ILE A 261 -20.23 -22.47 -72.79
CA ILE A 261 -20.47 -22.32 -71.34
C ILE A 261 -21.48 -21.19 -71.09
N ALA A 262 -22.68 -21.55 -70.63
CA ALA A 262 -23.71 -20.63 -70.16
C ALA A 262 -23.47 -20.16 -68.71
N GLY A 263 -22.79 -20.98 -67.90
CA GLY A 263 -22.58 -20.69 -66.49
C GLY A 263 -21.71 -21.72 -65.78
N MET A 264 -21.28 -21.39 -64.56
CA MET A 264 -20.39 -22.25 -63.78
C MET A 264 -20.71 -22.21 -62.27
N HIS A 265 -20.61 -23.35 -61.60
CA HIS A 265 -20.85 -23.54 -60.17
C HIS A 265 -19.63 -24.16 -59.49
N ILE A 266 -18.71 -23.32 -59.03
CA ILE A 266 -17.46 -23.76 -58.42
C ILE A 266 -17.68 -23.96 -56.92
N ALA A 267 -17.59 -25.19 -56.42
CA ALA A 267 -17.44 -25.46 -54.99
C ALA A 267 -15.98 -25.82 -54.67
N SER A 268 -15.39 -25.15 -53.68
CA SER A 268 -14.00 -25.36 -53.29
C SER A 268 -13.88 -25.76 -51.81
N TYR A 269 -12.92 -26.62 -51.50
CA TYR A 269 -12.51 -26.94 -50.13
C TYR A 269 -11.00 -26.78 -50.02
N GLY A 270 -10.52 -26.15 -48.96
CA GLY A 270 -9.09 -25.93 -48.81
C GLY A 270 -8.61 -25.72 -47.39
N LEU A 271 -7.30 -25.77 -47.25
CA LEU A 271 -6.55 -25.51 -46.02
C LEU A 271 -5.70 -24.26 -46.22
N PHE A 272 -5.77 -23.33 -45.28
CA PHE A 272 -5.16 -22.02 -45.40
C PHE A 272 -4.36 -21.69 -44.16
N VAL A 273 -3.21 -21.05 -44.36
CA VAL A 273 -2.49 -20.36 -43.30
C VAL A 273 -2.95 -18.91 -43.30
N THR A 274 -3.27 -18.40 -42.12
CA THR A 274 -3.79 -17.04 -41.94
C THR A 274 -2.91 -16.27 -40.97
N LEU A 275 -2.54 -15.06 -41.38
CA LEU A 275 -1.82 -14.08 -40.58
C LEU A 275 -2.75 -12.89 -40.36
N SER A 276 -2.86 -12.38 -39.15
CA SER A 276 -3.62 -11.16 -38.89
C SER A 276 -2.93 -10.24 -37.89
N ALA A 277 -3.21 -8.95 -38.01
CA ALA A 277 -2.93 -7.97 -36.98
C ALA A 277 -4.25 -7.44 -36.45
N PHE A 278 -4.38 -7.29 -35.13
CA PHE A 278 -5.58 -6.73 -34.49
C PHE A 278 -5.21 -5.88 -33.28
N TYR A 279 -6.11 -4.96 -32.92
CA TYR A 279 -5.96 -4.05 -31.79
C TYR A 279 -6.99 -4.35 -30.71
N GLY A 280 -6.60 -4.20 -29.44
CA GLY A 280 -7.44 -4.51 -28.29
C GLY A 280 -7.36 -5.99 -27.88
N GLY A 281 -8.39 -6.49 -27.19
CA GLY A 281 -8.40 -7.87 -26.70
C GLY A 281 -7.50 -8.12 -25.48
N LYS A 282 -7.04 -7.09 -24.78
CA LYS A 282 -6.09 -7.20 -23.66
C LYS A 282 -6.79 -7.44 -22.32
N ALA A 283 -6.09 -8.11 -21.41
CA ALA A 283 -6.51 -8.21 -20.02
C ALA A 283 -6.45 -6.83 -19.37
N THR A 284 -7.52 -6.43 -18.68
CA THR A 284 -7.52 -5.22 -17.85
C THR A 284 -7.21 -5.57 -16.39
N ILE A 285 -7.08 -4.55 -15.54
CA ILE A 285 -6.96 -4.74 -14.09
C ILE A 285 -8.19 -5.45 -13.47
N GLY A 286 -9.35 -5.43 -14.16
CA GLY A 286 -10.54 -6.17 -13.74
C GLY A 286 -10.36 -7.69 -13.81
N GLU A 287 -9.54 -8.21 -14.71
CA GLU A 287 -9.20 -9.65 -14.75
C GLU A 287 -8.34 -10.03 -13.55
N ALA A 288 -7.33 -9.22 -13.23
CA ALA A 288 -6.55 -9.42 -12.01
C ALA A 288 -7.43 -9.34 -10.76
N ALA A 289 -8.36 -8.39 -10.69
CA ALA A 289 -9.31 -8.26 -9.59
C ALA A 289 -10.15 -9.54 -9.38
N LYS A 290 -10.63 -10.13 -10.48
CA LYS A 290 -11.38 -11.40 -10.48
C LYS A 290 -10.53 -12.57 -10.00
N ASP A 291 -9.26 -12.63 -10.39
CA ASP A 291 -8.33 -13.62 -9.86
C ASP A 291 -8.19 -13.51 -8.34
N TYR A 292 -7.95 -12.31 -7.79
CA TYR A 292 -7.90 -12.11 -6.33
C TYR A 292 -9.21 -12.50 -5.64
N PHE A 293 -10.36 -12.20 -6.26
CA PHE A 293 -11.67 -12.58 -5.74
C PHE A 293 -11.79 -14.10 -5.56
N TYR A 294 -11.43 -14.88 -6.57
CA TYR A 294 -11.50 -16.34 -6.49
C TYR A 294 -10.43 -16.97 -5.59
N HIS A 295 -9.32 -16.26 -5.34
CA HIS A 295 -8.34 -16.60 -4.30
C HIS A 295 -8.77 -16.16 -2.89
N LYS A 296 -9.96 -15.58 -2.73
CA LYS A 296 -10.54 -15.11 -1.46
C LYS A 296 -9.78 -13.94 -0.81
N ASP A 297 -8.98 -13.22 -1.60
CA ASP A 297 -8.42 -11.94 -1.19
C ASP A 297 -9.35 -10.81 -1.66
N TYR A 298 -10.47 -10.68 -0.94
CA TYR A 298 -11.54 -9.76 -1.27
C TYR A 298 -11.15 -8.29 -1.03
N VAL A 299 -10.21 -8.03 -0.13
CA VAL A 299 -9.68 -6.67 0.09
C VAL A 299 -8.94 -6.21 -1.17
N THR A 300 -7.99 -7.00 -1.67
CA THR A 300 -7.23 -6.65 -2.89
C THR A 300 -8.14 -6.66 -4.12
N ALA A 301 -9.05 -7.62 -4.23
CA ALA A 301 -10.02 -7.69 -5.32
C ALA A 301 -10.88 -6.42 -5.40
N ARG A 302 -11.43 -5.97 -4.27
CA ARG A 302 -12.27 -4.76 -4.21
C ARG A 302 -11.53 -3.51 -4.71
N GLU A 303 -10.30 -3.29 -4.24
CA GLU A 303 -9.52 -2.12 -4.66
C GLU A 303 -9.20 -2.17 -6.15
N LYS A 304 -8.87 -3.35 -6.69
CA LYS A 304 -8.61 -3.51 -8.13
C LYS A 304 -9.87 -3.36 -8.99
N PHE A 305 -11.03 -3.80 -8.52
CA PHE A 305 -12.30 -3.52 -9.21
C PHE A 305 -12.64 -2.03 -9.21
N ARG A 306 -12.32 -1.29 -8.14
CA ARG A 306 -12.48 0.18 -8.12
C ARG A 306 -11.53 0.86 -9.10
N GLU A 307 -10.28 0.39 -9.16
CA GLU A 307 -9.30 0.85 -10.15
C GLU A 307 -9.78 0.59 -11.58
N PHE A 308 -10.35 -0.60 -11.84
CA PHE A 308 -10.97 -0.92 -13.12
C PHE A 308 -12.10 0.05 -13.49
N LEU A 309 -13.00 0.35 -12.55
CA LEU A 309 -14.11 1.28 -12.78
C LEU A 309 -13.64 2.71 -13.06
N ALA A 310 -12.53 3.14 -12.45
CA ALA A 310 -11.93 4.44 -12.70
C ALA A 310 -11.21 4.50 -14.06
N ALA A 311 -10.51 3.43 -14.44
CA ALA A 311 -9.75 3.35 -15.69
C ALA A 311 -10.63 3.10 -16.92
N HIS A 312 -11.75 2.37 -16.77
CA HIS A 312 -12.62 1.94 -17.86
C HIS A 312 -14.11 2.23 -17.58
N PRO A 313 -14.51 3.52 -17.46
CA PRO A 313 -15.88 3.90 -17.10
C PRO A 313 -16.93 3.51 -18.16
N ASP A 314 -16.53 3.38 -19.42
CA ASP A 314 -17.41 2.99 -20.54
C ASP A 314 -17.37 1.49 -20.85
N HIS A 315 -16.76 0.67 -19.98
CA HIS A 315 -16.68 -0.77 -20.21
C HIS A 315 -18.04 -1.44 -20.06
N ALA A 316 -18.33 -2.39 -20.96
CA ALA A 316 -19.52 -3.24 -20.96
C ALA A 316 -19.90 -3.80 -19.57
N ASN A 317 -18.89 -4.25 -18.84
CA ASN A 317 -19.03 -4.97 -17.57
C ASN A 317 -18.82 -4.10 -16.31
N VAL A 318 -19.05 -2.79 -16.40
CA VAL A 318 -19.04 -1.89 -15.22
C VAL A 318 -20.01 -2.36 -14.13
N LYS A 319 -21.26 -2.71 -14.48
CA LYS A 319 -22.25 -3.22 -13.51
C LYS A 319 -21.80 -4.52 -12.85
N ARG A 320 -21.06 -5.33 -13.59
CA ARG A 320 -20.52 -6.59 -13.09
C ARG A 320 -19.38 -6.37 -12.10
N ALA A 321 -18.47 -5.44 -12.39
CA ALA A 321 -17.42 -5.03 -11.45
C ALA A 321 -18.02 -4.44 -10.15
N GLN A 322 -19.08 -3.64 -10.24
CA GLN A 322 -19.83 -3.15 -9.07
C GLN A 322 -20.41 -4.30 -8.25
N TRP A 323 -21.03 -5.29 -8.90
CA TRP A 323 -21.51 -6.49 -8.22
C TRP A 323 -20.40 -7.24 -7.48
N TYR A 324 -19.21 -7.40 -8.09
CA TYR A 324 -18.07 -8.00 -7.39
C TYR A 324 -17.59 -7.17 -6.20
N ILE A 325 -17.59 -5.83 -6.29
CA ILE A 325 -17.28 -4.95 -5.16
C ILE A 325 -18.27 -5.19 -4.01
N ASP A 326 -19.56 -5.31 -4.30
CA ASP A 326 -20.57 -5.59 -3.28
C ASP A 326 -20.38 -6.97 -2.65
N GLN A 327 -20.03 -7.99 -3.45
CA GLN A 327 -19.67 -9.30 -2.92
C GLN A 327 -18.41 -9.25 -2.05
N CYS A 328 -17.38 -8.51 -2.47
CA CYS A 328 -16.17 -8.32 -1.67
C CYS A 328 -16.54 -7.67 -0.33
N ASN A 329 -17.33 -6.59 -0.34
CA ASN A 329 -17.75 -5.92 0.90
C ASN A 329 -18.48 -6.86 1.87
N ARG A 330 -19.31 -7.78 1.34
CA ARG A 330 -19.98 -8.81 2.14
C ARG A 330 -19.01 -9.85 2.73
N LEU A 331 -17.96 -10.21 1.99
CA LEU A 331 -17.06 -11.32 2.35
C LEU A 331 -15.78 -10.88 3.08
N ILE A 332 -15.41 -9.60 3.03
CA ILE A 332 -14.25 -9.04 3.73
C ILE A 332 -14.27 -9.34 5.24
N PRO A 333 -15.40 -9.19 5.98
CA PRO A 333 -15.43 -9.53 7.40
C PRO A 333 -15.07 -10.99 7.70
N GLU A 334 -15.49 -11.93 6.86
CA GLU A 334 -15.12 -13.34 6.99
C GLU A 334 -13.64 -13.58 6.72
N GLN A 335 -13.09 -12.93 5.67
CA GLN A 335 -11.65 -12.98 5.39
C GLN A 335 -10.84 -12.48 6.59
N LEU A 336 -11.17 -11.29 7.11
CA LEU A 336 -10.49 -10.70 8.26
C LEU A 336 -10.61 -11.58 9.51
N THR A 337 -11.76 -12.22 9.72
CA THR A 337 -11.95 -13.17 10.84
C THR A 337 -11.02 -14.37 10.70
N LYS A 338 -10.89 -14.95 9.50
CA LYS A 338 -9.96 -16.07 9.25
C LYS A 338 -8.50 -15.67 9.42
N GLU A 339 -8.12 -14.48 8.97
CA GLU A 339 -6.79 -13.92 9.22
C GLU A 339 -6.54 -13.73 10.72
N GLY A 340 -7.53 -13.23 11.46
CA GLY A 340 -7.48 -13.09 12.92
C GLY A 340 -7.27 -14.43 13.63
N LEU A 341 -8.03 -15.46 13.24
CA LEU A 341 -7.87 -16.82 13.78
C LEU A 341 -6.47 -17.37 13.51
N SER A 342 -5.94 -17.18 12.31
CA SER A 342 -4.57 -17.59 11.97
C SER A 342 -3.50 -16.89 12.83
N PHE A 343 -3.70 -15.63 13.22
CA PHE A 343 -2.80 -14.94 14.16
C PHE A 343 -2.94 -15.50 15.57
N ASP A 344 -4.16 -15.76 16.03
CA ASP A 344 -4.42 -16.35 17.33
C ASP A 344 -3.80 -17.74 17.49
N ASP A 345 -3.91 -18.60 16.48
CA ASP A 345 -3.31 -19.94 16.46
C ASP A 345 -1.78 -19.89 16.60
N ARG A 346 -1.16 -18.77 16.25
CA ARG A 346 0.28 -18.50 16.39
C ARG A 346 0.64 -17.73 17.66
N GLY A 347 -0.33 -17.41 18.52
CA GLY A 347 -0.14 -16.62 19.73
C GLY A 347 0.08 -15.11 19.48
N LEU A 348 -0.23 -14.60 18.28
CA LEU A 348 -0.05 -13.21 17.89
C LEU A 348 -1.32 -12.39 18.15
N THR A 349 -1.74 -12.34 19.42
CA THR A 349 -3.06 -11.80 19.84
C THR A 349 -3.29 -10.34 19.46
N ASP A 350 -2.27 -9.49 19.42
CA ASP A 350 -2.40 -8.08 19.04
C ASP A 350 -2.74 -7.89 17.55
N GLN A 351 -2.15 -8.74 16.70
CA GLN A 351 -2.45 -8.77 15.28
C GLN A 351 -3.86 -9.35 15.05
N ALA A 352 -4.23 -10.39 15.79
CA ALA A 352 -5.57 -10.96 15.76
C ALA A 352 -6.64 -9.94 16.17
N LEU A 353 -6.42 -9.23 17.29
CA LEU A 353 -7.31 -8.18 17.78
C LEU A 353 -7.58 -7.11 16.71
N THR A 354 -6.53 -6.65 16.02
CA THR A 354 -6.66 -5.68 14.94
C THR A 354 -7.60 -6.18 13.85
N LYS A 355 -7.44 -7.45 13.43
CA LYS A 355 -8.28 -8.08 12.41
C LYS A 355 -9.72 -8.25 12.87
N TYR A 356 -9.95 -8.65 14.12
CA TYR A 356 -11.31 -8.78 14.67
C TYR A 356 -12.03 -7.45 14.79
N LEU A 357 -11.35 -6.38 15.23
CA LEU A 357 -11.94 -5.05 15.30
C LEU A 357 -12.34 -4.54 13.91
N GLN A 358 -11.49 -4.75 12.91
CA GLN A 358 -11.81 -4.42 11.51
C GLN A 358 -13.00 -5.25 11.00
N ALA A 359 -12.99 -6.57 11.21
CA ALA A 359 -14.09 -7.45 10.82
C ALA A 359 -15.41 -7.02 11.46
N ARG A 360 -15.37 -6.70 12.76
CA ARG A 360 -16.55 -6.32 13.55
C ARG A 360 -17.15 -4.98 13.12
N ALA A 361 -16.31 -4.03 12.72
CA ALA A 361 -16.74 -2.74 12.21
C ALA A 361 -17.40 -2.83 10.82
N LEU A 362 -17.04 -3.86 10.03
CA LEU A 362 -17.51 -4.03 8.65
C LEU A 362 -18.69 -5.01 8.51
N THR A 363 -18.87 -5.93 9.45
CA THR A 363 -19.93 -6.94 9.36
C THR A 363 -21.31 -6.39 9.71
N SER A 364 -22.31 -6.76 8.92
CA SER A 364 -23.74 -6.62 9.25
C SER A 364 -24.40 -7.95 9.64
N ASP A 365 -23.67 -9.06 9.52
CA ASP A 365 -24.14 -10.38 9.93
C ASP A 365 -24.15 -10.46 11.47
N SER A 366 -25.33 -10.69 12.05
CA SER A 366 -25.54 -10.71 13.50
C SER A 366 -24.87 -11.90 14.19
N VAL A 367 -24.75 -13.05 13.51
CA VAL A 367 -24.12 -14.26 14.04
C VAL A 367 -22.61 -14.06 14.07
N LEU A 368 -22.03 -13.58 12.97
CA LEU A 368 -20.61 -13.26 12.91
C LEU A 368 -20.26 -12.15 13.92
N ALA A 369 -21.08 -11.09 14.00
CA ALA A 369 -20.90 -10.02 14.97
C ALA A 369 -20.89 -10.53 16.41
N ALA A 370 -21.84 -11.40 16.79
CA ALA A 370 -21.88 -11.99 18.13
C ALA A 370 -20.63 -12.83 18.43
N SER A 371 -20.14 -13.62 17.46
CA SER A 371 -18.93 -14.42 17.63
C SER A 371 -17.66 -13.56 17.82
N LEU A 372 -17.57 -12.45 17.08
CA LEU A 372 -16.47 -11.49 17.20
C LEU A 372 -16.54 -10.74 18.53
N ASP A 373 -17.73 -10.31 18.96
CA ASP A 373 -17.94 -9.64 20.24
C ASP A 373 -17.52 -10.53 21.41
N GLU A 374 -17.84 -11.82 21.35
CA GLU A 374 -17.40 -12.79 22.35
C GLU A 374 -15.87 -12.97 22.36
N ARG A 375 -15.22 -13.08 21.19
CA ARG A 375 -13.76 -13.18 21.13
C ARG A 375 -13.08 -11.90 21.64
N LEU A 376 -13.58 -10.73 21.25
CA LEU A 376 -13.09 -9.43 21.74
C LEU A 376 -13.26 -9.32 23.26
N ARG A 377 -14.38 -9.81 23.81
CA ARG A 377 -14.62 -9.88 25.26
C ARG A 377 -13.58 -10.75 25.97
N GLN A 378 -13.23 -11.90 25.41
CA GLN A 378 -12.21 -12.80 25.96
C GLN A 378 -10.82 -12.15 25.96
N ILE A 379 -10.42 -11.55 24.83
CA ILE A 379 -9.15 -10.81 24.72
C ILE A 379 -9.12 -9.64 25.72
N GLY A 380 -10.21 -8.88 25.80
CA GLY A 380 -10.35 -7.76 26.72
C GLY A 380 -10.21 -8.18 28.18
N ALA A 381 -10.90 -9.24 28.59
CA ALA A 381 -10.82 -9.77 29.96
C ALA A 381 -9.40 -10.26 30.29
N ALA A 382 -8.74 -10.99 29.38
CA ALA A 382 -7.37 -11.46 29.57
C ALA A 382 -6.39 -10.29 29.72
N ARG A 383 -6.52 -9.23 28.90
CA ARG A 383 -5.67 -8.04 28.98
C ARG A 383 -5.89 -7.23 30.27
N VAL A 384 -7.11 -7.20 30.82
CA VAL A 384 -7.36 -6.57 32.12
C VAL A 384 -6.61 -7.31 33.23
N VAL A 385 -6.67 -8.64 33.24
CA VAL A 385 -5.92 -9.46 34.21
C VAL A 385 -4.41 -9.25 34.04
N GLN A 386 -3.92 -9.23 32.81
CA GLN A 386 -2.52 -8.93 32.53
C GLN A 386 -2.11 -7.53 33.01
N ALA A 387 -2.94 -6.50 32.79
CA ALA A 387 -2.68 -5.16 33.29
C ALA A 387 -2.59 -5.11 34.82
N GLN A 388 -3.46 -5.85 35.51
CA GLN A 388 -3.40 -5.98 36.98
C GLN A 388 -2.11 -6.67 37.43
N GLN A 389 -1.66 -7.70 36.72
CA GLN A 389 -0.39 -8.37 37.01
C GLN A 389 0.81 -7.45 36.79
N LEU A 390 0.85 -6.72 35.66
CA LEU A 390 1.90 -5.71 35.40
C LEU A 390 1.96 -4.65 36.51
N ALA A 391 0.81 -4.21 37.01
CA ALA A 391 0.75 -3.26 38.12
C ALA A 391 1.31 -3.86 39.42
N PHE A 392 1.00 -5.13 39.71
CA PHE A 392 1.55 -5.87 40.85
C PHE A 392 3.08 -6.04 40.73
N ASP A 393 3.58 -6.32 39.52
CA ASP A 393 5.00 -6.45 39.21
C ASP A 393 5.73 -5.08 39.11
N HIS A 394 5.07 -4.00 39.55
CA HIS A 394 5.57 -2.62 39.57
C HIS A 394 5.87 -2.01 38.19
N GLN A 395 5.38 -2.62 37.11
CA GLN A 395 5.44 -2.11 35.74
C GLN A 395 4.26 -1.16 35.45
N PHE A 396 4.16 -0.10 36.24
CA PHE A 396 2.97 0.76 36.30
C PHE A 396 2.59 1.43 34.97
N GLU A 397 3.57 1.92 34.21
CA GLU A 397 3.32 2.60 32.93
C GLU A 397 2.82 1.62 31.87
N GLU A 398 3.36 0.40 31.83
CA GLU A 398 2.90 -0.67 30.93
C GLU A 398 1.49 -1.13 31.29
N ALA A 399 1.21 -1.31 32.58
CA ALA A 399 -0.12 -1.64 33.10
C ALA A 399 -1.18 -0.61 32.68
N LEU A 400 -0.88 0.68 32.87
CA LEU A 400 -1.78 1.77 32.49
C LEU A 400 -1.97 1.85 30.98
N THR A 401 -0.90 1.68 30.20
CA THR A 401 -0.97 1.70 28.73
C THR A 401 -1.83 0.53 28.21
N LEU A 402 -1.64 -0.67 28.76
CA LEU A 402 -2.42 -1.85 28.40
C LEU A 402 -3.91 -1.68 28.76
N MET A 403 -4.21 -1.19 29.96
CA MET A 403 -5.59 -0.93 30.39
C MET A 403 -6.27 0.14 29.51
N GLN A 404 -5.57 1.22 29.19
CA GLN A 404 -6.08 2.30 28.34
C GLN A 404 -6.36 1.84 26.91
N SER A 405 -5.45 1.07 26.31
CA SER A 405 -5.68 0.51 24.97
C SER A 405 -6.84 -0.49 24.97
N THR A 406 -7.00 -1.27 26.03
CA THR A 406 -8.11 -2.22 26.18
C THR A 406 -9.47 -1.52 26.33
N ALA A 407 -9.52 -0.40 27.06
CA ALA A 407 -10.72 0.43 27.21
C ALA A 407 -11.26 1.02 25.89
N GLN A 408 -10.46 1.03 24.81
CA GLN A 408 -10.91 1.51 23.50
C GLN A 408 -11.97 0.59 22.89
N PHE A 409 -11.86 -0.72 23.10
CA PHE A 409 -12.77 -1.71 22.50
C PHE A 409 -13.55 -2.56 23.51
N TYR A 410 -13.14 -2.60 24.77
CA TYR A 410 -13.76 -3.43 25.80
C TYR A 410 -14.45 -2.58 26.88
N PRO A 411 -15.80 -2.52 26.92
CA PRO A 411 -16.54 -1.64 27.83
C PRO A 411 -16.23 -1.82 29.33
N PRO A 412 -16.12 -3.05 29.87
CA PRO A 412 -15.78 -3.24 31.28
C PRO A 412 -14.41 -2.65 31.66
N ALA A 413 -13.42 -2.70 30.77
CA ALA A 413 -12.13 -2.03 31.02
C ALA A 413 -12.26 -0.51 31.04
N ARG A 414 -13.13 0.06 30.20
CA ARG A 414 -13.40 1.51 30.19
C ARG A 414 -14.04 1.97 31.49
N GLU A 415 -15.01 1.21 31.99
CA GLU A 415 -15.68 1.47 33.27
C GLU A 415 -14.71 1.37 34.45
N GLN A 416 -13.82 0.38 34.44
CA GLN A 416 -12.84 0.14 35.51
C GLN A 416 -11.61 1.05 35.44
N LEU A 417 -11.34 1.72 34.32
CA LEU A 417 -10.11 2.48 34.10
C LEU A 417 -9.84 3.57 35.16
N PRO A 418 -10.82 4.37 35.63
CA PRO A 418 -10.58 5.36 36.68
C PRO A 418 -10.16 4.74 38.01
N ALA A 419 -10.89 3.72 38.48
CA ALA A 419 -10.56 2.99 39.70
C ALA A 419 -9.21 2.26 39.59
N PHE A 420 -8.93 1.68 38.42
CA PHE A 420 -7.63 1.05 38.16
C PHE A 420 -6.47 2.06 38.23
N ARG A 421 -6.64 3.28 37.68
CA ARG A 421 -5.64 4.36 37.79
C ARG A 421 -5.37 4.73 39.25
N ALA A 422 -6.42 4.95 40.03
CA ALA A 422 -6.30 5.26 41.45
C ALA A 422 -5.54 4.16 42.20
N ARG A 423 -5.87 2.90 41.90
CA ARG A 423 -5.21 1.74 42.51
C ARG A 423 -3.73 1.61 42.11
N VAL A 424 -3.39 1.86 40.85
CA VAL A 424 -1.99 1.93 40.41
C VAL A 424 -1.24 3.06 41.14
N THR A 425 -1.86 4.22 41.35
CA THR A 425 -1.26 5.32 42.13
C THR A 425 -0.99 4.88 43.57
N LEU A 426 -1.90 4.15 44.20
CA LEU A 426 -1.71 3.60 45.55
C LEU A 426 -0.59 2.57 45.61
N GLU A 427 -0.49 1.67 44.62
CA GLU A 427 0.62 0.71 44.53
C GLU A 427 1.98 1.42 44.31
N ARG A 428 2.01 2.54 43.57
CA ARG A 428 3.21 3.40 43.49
C ARG A 428 3.58 4.00 44.84
N ALA A 429 2.60 4.39 45.66
CA ALA A 429 2.84 4.88 47.01
C ALA A 429 3.48 3.80 47.89
N LYS A 430 2.95 2.57 47.87
CA LYS A 430 3.54 1.40 48.55
C LYS A 430 4.96 1.09 48.07
N PHE A 431 5.19 1.17 46.76
CA PHE A 431 6.52 1.00 46.18
C PHE A 431 7.51 2.08 46.66
N ALA A 432 7.10 3.35 46.67
CA ALA A 432 7.91 4.46 47.18
C ALA A 432 8.25 4.30 48.67
N LEU A 433 7.27 3.88 49.49
CA LEU A 433 7.46 3.52 50.89
C LEU A 433 8.56 2.44 51.06
N ASN A 434 8.47 1.34 50.32
CA ASN A 434 9.44 0.24 50.40
C ASN A 434 10.87 0.65 50.01
N HIS A 435 11.03 1.75 49.27
CA HIS A 435 12.31 2.31 48.87
C HIS A 435 12.75 3.50 49.74
N GLY A 436 12.04 3.81 50.83
CA GLY A 436 12.36 4.89 51.76
C GLY A 436 12.02 6.30 51.24
N LEU A 437 11.22 6.41 50.19
CA LEU A 437 10.80 7.69 49.58
C LEU A 437 9.49 8.18 50.21
N TYR A 438 9.48 8.43 51.53
CA TYR A 438 8.25 8.64 52.30
C TYR A 438 7.42 9.84 51.88
N ARG A 439 8.06 10.98 51.58
CA ARG A 439 7.34 12.16 51.10
C ARG A 439 6.56 11.86 49.83
N GLN A 440 7.22 11.21 48.87
CA GLN A 440 6.59 10.79 47.62
C GLN A 440 5.49 9.75 47.86
N ALA A 441 5.69 8.82 48.80
CA ALA A 441 4.67 7.85 49.18
C ALA A 441 3.40 8.54 49.73
N ILE A 442 3.54 9.55 50.59
CA ILE A 442 2.40 10.32 51.12
C ILE A 442 1.68 11.08 50.00
N GLU A 443 2.42 11.80 49.16
CA GLU A 443 1.84 12.56 48.03
C GLU A 443 1.06 11.64 47.07
N LEU A 444 1.62 10.48 46.72
CA LEU A 444 0.96 9.50 45.85
C LEU A 444 -0.26 8.84 46.52
N MET A 445 -0.17 8.53 47.81
CA MET A 445 -1.28 7.93 48.57
C MET A 445 -2.46 8.90 48.65
N GLU A 446 -2.23 10.16 48.99
CA GLU A 446 -3.26 11.21 49.01
C GLU A 446 -3.85 11.40 47.60
N GLN A 447 -2.99 11.40 46.56
CA GLN A 447 -3.45 11.45 45.18
C GLN A 447 -4.36 10.26 44.84
N ALA A 448 -4.05 9.04 45.29
CA ALA A 448 -4.88 7.86 45.04
C ALA A 448 -6.28 7.99 45.67
N VAL A 449 -6.35 8.46 46.91
CA VAL A 449 -7.62 8.71 47.64
C VAL A 449 -8.47 9.79 46.95
N THR A 450 -7.84 10.87 46.50
CA THR A 450 -8.57 11.93 45.78
C THR A 450 -9.14 11.44 44.45
N GLN A 451 -8.50 10.44 43.83
CA GLN A 451 -8.96 9.83 42.59
C GLN A 451 -10.09 8.80 42.83
N ASP A 452 -10.01 8.05 43.92
CA ASP A 452 -11.03 7.05 44.31
C ASP A 452 -11.11 6.93 45.83
N THR A 453 -12.20 7.46 46.40
CA THR A 453 -12.43 7.48 47.85
C THR A 453 -12.65 6.09 48.45
N THR A 454 -12.93 5.07 47.62
CA THR A 454 -13.05 3.69 48.11
C THR A 454 -11.72 3.10 48.57
N LEU A 455 -10.60 3.73 48.20
CA LEU A 455 -9.25 3.34 48.61
C LEU A 455 -8.86 3.86 50.01
N GLU A 456 -9.68 4.69 50.66
CA GLU A 456 -9.39 5.28 51.98
C GLU A 456 -8.91 4.24 53.02
N PRO A 457 -9.57 3.07 53.20
CA PRO A 457 -9.13 2.12 54.21
C PRO A 457 -7.74 1.53 53.92
N GLU A 458 -7.42 1.32 52.65
CA GLU A 458 -6.13 0.79 52.22
C GLU A 458 -5.03 1.88 52.28
N ALA A 459 -5.38 3.11 51.94
CA ALA A 459 -4.50 4.27 52.08
C ALA A 459 -4.13 4.54 53.55
N GLU A 460 -5.07 4.41 54.49
CA GLU A 460 -4.76 4.58 55.92
C GLU A 460 -3.81 3.50 56.47
N LEU A 461 -3.85 2.27 55.94
CA LEU A 461 -2.83 1.26 56.26
C LEU A 461 -1.45 1.68 55.74
N VAL A 462 -1.37 2.21 54.52
CA VAL A 462 -0.12 2.73 53.96
C VAL A 462 0.39 3.93 54.77
N ARG A 463 -0.50 4.83 55.21
CA ARG A 463 -0.17 5.97 56.09
C ARG A 463 0.44 5.48 57.40
N TYR A 464 -0.14 4.47 58.01
CA TYR A 464 0.39 3.84 59.22
C TYR A 464 1.79 3.24 58.99
N ASP A 465 1.98 2.47 57.91
CA ASP A 465 3.27 1.84 57.60
C ASP A 465 4.37 2.87 57.32
N ILE A 466 4.04 3.97 56.64
CA ILE A 466 4.94 5.13 56.46
C ILE A 466 5.35 5.69 57.83
N ALA A 467 4.39 5.90 58.73
CA ALA A 467 4.65 6.44 60.05
C ALA A 467 5.56 5.52 60.88
N VAL A 468 5.34 4.20 60.85
CA VAL A 468 6.20 3.21 61.50
C VAL A 468 7.61 3.17 60.90
N ALA A 469 7.74 3.25 59.56
CA ALA A 469 9.04 3.25 58.89
C ALA A 469 9.84 4.52 59.21
N LEU A 470 9.19 5.69 59.23
CA LEU A 470 9.78 6.96 59.64
C LEU A 470 10.21 6.94 61.11
N VAL A 471 9.42 6.34 61.99
CA VAL A 471 9.77 6.11 63.40
C VAL A 471 11.05 5.29 63.54
N LYS A 472 11.22 4.24 62.74
CA LYS A 472 12.46 3.44 62.73
C LYS A 472 13.67 4.21 62.21
N GLN A 473 13.45 5.27 61.43
CA GLN A 473 14.49 6.13 60.86
C GLN A 473 14.57 7.50 61.53
N ALA A 474 13.83 7.71 62.62
CA ALA A 474 13.75 8.96 63.38
C ALA A 474 15.12 9.52 63.77
N ASP A 475 16.09 8.64 64.05
CA ASP A 475 17.46 9.03 64.37
C ASP A 475 18.18 9.76 63.22
N ALA A 476 17.78 9.51 61.96
CA ALA A 476 18.41 10.04 60.76
C ALA A 476 17.79 11.34 60.21
N ILE A 477 16.59 11.74 60.66
CA ILE A 477 15.90 12.93 60.14
C ILE A 477 16.50 14.20 60.78
N ARG A 478 17.07 15.08 59.94
CA ARG A 478 17.69 16.36 60.35
C ARG A 478 16.87 17.60 59.98
N ASP A 479 15.86 17.44 59.13
CA ASP A 479 15.01 18.53 58.64
C ASP A 479 13.76 18.68 59.52
N PRO A 480 13.53 19.84 60.17
CA PRO A 480 12.36 20.05 61.02
C PRO A 480 11.03 19.98 60.28
N ASP A 481 10.97 20.36 58.99
CA ASP A 481 9.71 20.32 58.23
C ASP A 481 9.30 18.88 57.92
N ALA A 482 10.27 18.02 57.59
CA ALA A 482 10.05 16.58 57.44
C ALA A 482 9.64 15.92 58.77
N LEU A 483 10.25 16.35 59.88
CA LEU A 483 9.94 15.83 61.22
C LEU A 483 8.51 16.19 61.67
N GLN A 484 8.05 17.42 61.40
CA GLN A 484 6.68 17.85 61.66
C GLN A 484 5.66 16.99 60.90
N LEU A 485 5.92 16.70 59.63
CA LEU A 485 5.04 15.89 58.80
C LEU A 485 4.93 14.43 59.30
N VAL A 486 6.02 13.88 59.84
CA VAL A 486 6.04 12.57 60.52
C VAL A 486 5.17 12.58 61.78
N ILE A 487 5.32 13.60 62.63
CA ILE A 487 4.56 13.75 63.88
C ILE A 487 3.06 13.84 63.56
N THR A 488 2.67 14.70 62.63
CA THR A 488 1.27 14.86 62.23
C THR A 488 0.68 13.55 61.70
N SER A 489 1.43 12.80 60.88
CA SER A 489 0.98 11.51 60.36
C SER A 489 0.79 10.46 61.46
N LEU A 490 1.67 10.41 62.45
CA LEU A 490 1.54 9.53 63.63
C LEU A 490 0.35 9.93 64.50
N GLU A 491 0.11 11.23 64.70
CA GLU A 491 -1.04 11.73 65.46
C GLU A 491 -2.36 11.35 64.79
N THR A 492 -2.47 11.52 63.47
CA THR A 492 -3.65 11.07 62.70
C THR A 492 -3.84 9.55 62.81
N ALA A 493 -2.77 8.76 62.68
CA ALA A 493 -2.83 7.31 62.85
C ALA A 493 -3.27 6.90 64.26
N ARG A 494 -2.86 7.64 65.30
CA ARG A 494 -3.28 7.44 66.69
C ARG A 494 -4.78 7.70 66.88
N GLU A 495 -5.30 8.75 66.25
CA GLU A 495 -6.73 9.09 66.30
C GLU A 495 -7.59 8.01 65.66
N LEU A 496 -7.13 7.41 64.55
CA LEU A 496 -7.86 6.38 63.82
C LEU A 496 -7.82 5.00 64.47
N THR A 497 -6.65 4.61 65.02
CA THR A 497 -6.44 3.27 65.62
C THR A 497 -6.69 3.22 67.12
N GLY A 498 -6.91 4.38 67.76
CA GLY A 498 -7.09 4.54 69.21
C GLY A 498 -5.79 4.45 70.02
N THR A 499 -4.75 3.79 69.51
CA THR A 499 -3.39 3.78 70.09
C THR A 499 -2.36 3.33 69.06
N LEU A 500 -1.16 3.92 69.11
CA LEU A 500 -0.02 3.48 68.28
C LEU A 500 0.71 2.26 68.86
N GLY A 501 0.34 1.81 70.06
CA GLY A 501 1.06 0.82 70.86
C GLY A 501 2.20 1.45 71.68
N LYS A 502 2.46 0.90 72.88
CA LYS A 502 3.36 1.51 73.89
C LYS A 502 4.71 2.01 73.37
N ARG A 503 5.34 1.26 72.46
CA ARG A 503 6.66 1.61 71.91
C ARG A 503 6.58 2.79 70.94
N ASN A 504 5.54 2.87 70.11
CA ASN A 504 5.40 3.93 69.11
C ASN A 504 4.87 5.22 69.74
N GLU A 505 4.03 5.14 70.79
CA GLU A 505 3.63 6.31 71.60
C GLU A 505 4.83 6.98 72.26
N ALA A 506 5.77 6.19 72.79
CA ALA A 506 7.00 6.72 73.37
C ALA A 506 7.85 7.46 72.32
N ILE A 507 7.92 6.93 71.10
CA ILE A 507 8.69 7.55 70.02
C ILE A 507 7.99 8.81 69.49
N LEU A 508 6.66 8.85 69.42
CA LEU A 508 5.91 10.06 69.07
C LEU A 508 6.26 11.24 70.00
N GLU A 509 6.30 10.98 71.31
CA GLU A 509 6.69 11.99 72.29
C GLU A 509 8.16 12.40 72.15
N GLU A 510 9.07 11.46 71.86
CA GLU A 510 10.48 11.76 71.61
C GLU A 510 10.67 12.64 70.36
N LEU A 511 9.92 12.36 69.29
CA LEU A 511 9.97 13.15 68.05
C LEU A 511 9.47 14.59 68.28
N LYS A 512 8.38 14.77 69.04
CA LYS A 512 7.86 16.10 69.42
C LYS A 512 8.88 16.91 70.21
N GLN A 513 9.53 16.29 71.18
CA GLN A 513 10.58 16.95 71.95
C GLN A 513 11.77 17.37 71.08
N ARG A 514 12.15 16.51 70.13
CA ARG A 514 13.26 16.80 69.20
C ARG A 514 12.91 17.90 68.19
N LEU A 515 11.68 17.96 67.69
CA LEU A 515 11.22 19.05 66.85
C LEU A 515 11.28 20.38 67.61
N ALA A 516 10.76 20.42 68.83
CA ALA A 516 10.83 21.62 69.68
C ALA A 516 12.28 22.08 69.92
N TRP A 517 13.21 21.12 70.07
CA TRP A 517 14.63 21.42 70.19
C TRP A 517 15.24 22.00 68.90
N LEU A 518 14.94 21.41 67.73
CA LEU A 518 15.43 21.89 66.43
C LEU A 518 14.88 23.29 66.09
N GLU A 519 13.61 23.55 66.37
CA GLU A 519 12.99 24.87 66.19
C GLU A 519 13.62 25.92 67.12
N ALA A 520 13.88 25.57 68.38
CA ALA A 520 14.57 26.45 69.32
C ALA A 520 16.00 26.80 68.85
N GLN A 521 16.74 25.83 68.31
CA GLN A 521 18.07 26.06 67.70
C GLN A 521 17.99 27.01 66.50
N ARG A 522 17.01 26.83 65.62
CA ARG A 522 16.78 27.71 64.46
C ARG A 522 16.46 29.15 64.89
N ILE A 523 15.60 29.31 65.90
CA ILE A 523 15.26 30.62 66.48
C ILE A 523 16.51 31.28 67.07
N GLN A 524 17.31 30.53 67.85
CA GLN A 524 18.52 31.05 68.48
C GLN A 524 19.59 31.45 67.44
N ALA A 525 19.77 30.66 66.38
CA ALA A 525 20.69 31.00 65.28
C ALA A 525 20.26 32.31 64.58
N ASN A 526 18.96 32.49 64.35
CA ASN A 526 18.43 33.70 63.73
C ASN A 526 18.57 34.93 64.64
N ILE A 527 18.38 34.77 65.95
CA ILE A 527 18.64 35.81 66.96
C ILE A 527 20.13 36.20 66.95
N ASN A 528 21.03 35.20 66.97
CA ASN A 528 22.47 35.45 66.98
C ASN A 528 22.94 36.18 65.72
N ALA A 529 22.49 35.78 64.53
CA ALA A 529 22.82 36.45 63.28
C ALA A 529 22.36 37.92 63.27
N ARG A 530 21.17 38.20 63.81
CA ARG A 530 20.62 39.55 63.93
C ARG A 530 21.39 40.40 64.94
N MET A 531 21.81 39.79 66.06
CA MET A 531 22.64 40.43 67.09
C MET A 531 24.06 40.75 66.59
N GLU A 532 24.66 39.89 65.75
CA GLU A 532 25.97 40.15 65.14
C GLU A 532 25.93 41.29 64.13
N ALA A 533 24.88 41.36 63.30
CA ALA A 533 24.65 42.48 62.38
C ALA A 533 24.54 43.83 63.13
N GLU A 534 23.81 43.86 64.25
CA GLU A 534 23.69 45.02 65.15
C GLU A 534 25.03 45.42 65.80
N ARG A 535 25.85 44.45 66.22
CA ARG A 535 27.18 44.71 66.81
C ARG A 535 28.14 45.31 65.78
N ALA A 536 28.12 44.84 64.53
CA ALA A 536 28.93 45.37 63.44
C ALA A 536 28.58 46.83 63.09
N GLU A 537 27.29 47.19 63.15
CA GLU A 537 26.80 48.56 62.96
C GLU A 537 27.24 49.51 64.08
N LYS A 538 27.23 49.07 65.34
CA LYS A 538 27.71 49.87 66.49
C LYS A 538 29.21 50.18 66.42
N LEU A 539 30.04 49.23 65.98
CA LEU A 539 31.49 49.42 65.84
C LEU A 539 31.86 50.46 64.77
N LYS A 540 31.04 50.64 63.74
CA LYS A 540 31.26 51.68 62.70
C LYS A 540 30.93 53.09 63.18
N ARG A 541 30.07 53.27 64.17
CA ARG A 541 29.65 54.60 64.68
C ARG A 541 30.65 55.23 65.66
N ASN A 542 31.54 54.45 66.27
CA ASN A 542 32.47 54.90 67.33
C ASN A 542 33.94 55.12 66.86
N ARG A 543 34.21 55.39 65.57
CA ARG A 543 35.56 55.79 65.13
C ARG A 543 35.82 57.28 65.44
N GLU A 544 36.89 57.57 66.16
CA GLU A 544 37.37 58.94 66.47
C GLU A 544 37.68 59.72 65.17
N ARG A 545 37.39 61.03 65.15
CA ARG A 545 37.53 61.90 63.97
C ARG A 545 38.72 62.84 64.13
N LEU A 546 39.42 63.13 63.03
CA LEU A 546 40.51 64.09 62.97
C LEU A 546 40.03 65.50 63.39
N THR A 547 40.65 66.10 64.40
CA THR A 547 40.33 67.46 64.89
C THR A 547 41.58 68.34 65.00
N ILE A 548 41.37 69.65 64.84
CA ILE A 548 42.42 70.66 65.01
C ILE A 548 42.91 70.66 66.47
N GLY A 549 44.23 70.75 66.65
CA GLY A 549 44.94 70.72 67.93
C GLY A 549 45.64 69.39 68.24
N MET A 550 45.36 68.33 67.46
CA MET A 550 46.03 67.02 67.60
C MET A 550 47.54 67.12 67.36
N THR A 551 48.30 66.36 68.13
CA THR A 551 49.75 66.23 67.94
C THR A 551 50.07 65.29 66.77
N ILE A 552 51.28 65.39 66.23
CA ILE A 552 51.74 64.53 65.13
C ILE A 552 51.49 63.02 65.41
N PRO A 553 51.88 62.44 66.57
CA PRO A 553 51.66 61.01 66.82
C PRO A 553 50.18 60.62 66.83
N GLN A 554 49.31 61.50 67.35
CA GLN A 554 47.86 61.24 67.39
C GLN A 554 47.22 61.23 65.99
N VAL A 555 47.77 62.01 65.07
CA VAL A 555 47.31 62.01 63.67
C VAL A 555 47.82 60.77 62.93
N GLN A 556 49.07 60.35 63.17
CA GLN A 556 49.66 59.14 62.61
C GLN A 556 48.95 57.86 63.08
N ASP A 557 48.58 57.77 64.37
CA ASP A 557 47.80 56.63 64.88
C ASP A 557 46.41 56.52 64.23
N LEU A 558 45.85 57.65 63.79
CA LEU A 558 44.49 57.72 63.23
C LEU A 558 44.45 57.53 61.71
N LEU A 559 45.46 58.03 60.98
CA LEU A 559 45.49 58.04 59.50
C LEU A 559 46.64 57.23 58.89
N GLY A 560 47.60 56.77 59.70
CA GLY A 560 48.86 56.19 59.23
C GLY A 560 49.91 57.24 58.88
N GLU A 561 51.01 56.82 58.27
CA GLU A 561 52.07 57.73 57.80
C GLU A 561 51.62 58.52 56.56
N PRO A 562 52.00 59.81 56.44
CA PRO A 562 51.70 60.63 55.26
C PRO A 562 52.50 60.15 54.05
N ALA A 563 52.01 60.46 52.86
CA ALA A 563 52.72 60.16 51.62
C ALA A 563 53.86 61.16 51.34
N ASP A 564 53.71 62.42 51.80
CA ASP A 564 54.73 63.46 51.62
C ASP A 564 54.69 64.48 52.78
N ILE A 565 55.86 65.00 53.15
CA ILE A 565 56.08 65.97 54.23
C ILE A 565 57.01 67.08 53.77
N HIS A 566 56.52 68.31 53.80
CA HIS A 566 57.35 69.51 53.64
C HIS A 566 57.54 70.19 55.00
N HIS A 567 58.78 70.50 55.36
CA HIS A 567 59.13 71.14 56.63
C HIS A 567 59.98 72.38 56.38
N GLU A 568 59.52 73.52 56.90
CA GLU A 568 60.24 74.79 56.86
C GLU A 568 60.22 75.49 58.22
N LEU A 569 61.25 76.28 58.49
CA LEU A 569 61.27 77.24 59.59
C LEU A 569 60.72 78.56 59.08
N THR A 570 59.67 79.07 59.72
CA THR A 570 59.11 80.38 59.38
C THR A 570 60.10 81.50 59.67
N GLU A 571 59.90 82.69 59.08
CA GLU A 571 60.77 83.87 59.26
C GLU A 571 60.93 84.32 60.73
N LYS A 572 60.08 83.83 61.64
CA LYS A 572 60.13 84.04 63.10
C LYS A 572 60.80 82.91 63.88
N GLY A 573 61.26 81.85 63.22
CA GLY A 573 61.95 80.70 63.82
C GLY A 573 61.05 79.57 64.34
N GLU A 574 59.76 79.52 63.98
CA GLU A 574 58.81 78.47 64.39
C GLU A 574 58.77 77.31 63.36
N ASP A 575 58.66 76.06 63.83
CA ASP A 575 58.60 74.82 63.02
C ASP A 575 57.23 74.66 62.36
N ALA A 576 57.20 74.70 61.02
CA ALA A 576 56.00 74.52 60.23
C ALA A 576 56.12 73.30 59.32
N GLN A 577 55.14 72.39 59.39
CA GLN A 577 55.11 71.18 58.57
C GLN A 577 53.81 71.05 57.79
N LEU A 578 53.90 70.54 56.57
CA LEU A 578 52.78 70.32 55.68
C LEU A 578 52.78 68.88 55.20
N TRP A 579 51.71 68.15 55.50
CA TRP A 579 51.60 66.72 55.30
C TRP A 579 50.50 66.40 54.29
N PHE A 580 50.75 65.44 53.39
CA PHE A 580 49.83 65.07 52.32
C PHE A 580 49.41 63.60 52.41
N TYR A 581 48.09 63.36 52.40
CA TYR A 581 47.48 62.04 52.39
C TYR A 581 46.61 61.84 51.14
N PRO A 582 46.92 60.87 50.26
CA PRO A 582 46.08 60.56 49.11
C PRO A 582 44.79 59.87 49.56
N LEU A 583 43.64 60.37 49.11
CA LEU A 583 42.34 59.75 49.33
C LEU A 583 41.99 58.82 48.16
N LYS A 584 41.20 57.77 48.41
CA LYS A 584 40.79 56.77 47.40
C LYS A 584 40.00 57.34 46.20
N ASP A 585 39.54 58.58 46.30
CA ASP A 585 38.76 59.30 45.28
C ASP A 585 39.61 60.28 44.45
N GLY A 586 40.94 60.24 44.55
CA GLY A 586 41.88 61.04 43.75
C GLY A 586 42.10 62.46 44.26
N ARG A 587 41.59 62.80 45.44
CA ARG A 587 41.87 64.07 46.14
C ARG A 587 43.00 63.90 47.15
N THR A 588 43.67 64.99 47.50
CA THR A 588 44.72 64.96 48.53
C THR A 588 44.23 65.71 49.77
N LEU A 589 44.26 65.03 50.93
CA LEU A 589 44.05 65.65 52.23
C LEU A 589 45.39 66.26 52.67
N GLN A 590 45.38 67.57 52.85
CA GLN A 590 46.53 68.35 53.28
C GLN A 590 46.33 68.76 54.74
N LEU A 591 47.32 68.46 55.57
CA LEU A 591 47.31 68.74 57.00
C LEU A 591 48.49 69.67 57.31
N SER A 592 48.22 70.81 57.95
CA SER A 592 49.26 71.77 58.32
C SER A 592 49.48 71.76 59.82
N PHE A 593 50.75 71.65 60.21
CA PHE A 593 51.21 71.65 61.57
C PHE A 593 52.09 72.87 61.82
N LEU A 594 51.93 73.46 63.00
CA LEU A 594 52.78 74.53 63.51
C LEU A 594 53.17 74.13 64.93
N GLU A 595 54.47 74.14 65.24
CA GLU A 595 55.02 73.62 66.50
C GLU A 595 54.47 72.22 66.85
N PHE A 596 54.47 71.33 65.86
CA PHE A 596 54.03 69.93 65.98
C PHE A 596 52.54 69.71 66.33
N ARG A 597 51.69 70.75 66.22
CA ARG A 597 50.25 70.65 66.40
C ARG A 597 49.49 70.96 65.11
N LEU A 598 48.52 70.10 64.80
CA LEU A 598 47.65 70.25 63.64
C LEU A 598 46.80 71.51 63.81
N PHE A 599 46.98 72.50 62.96
CA PHE A 599 46.19 73.74 63.04
C PHE A 599 45.25 73.93 61.85
N ARG A 600 45.51 73.22 60.73
CA ARG A 600 44.69 73.34 59.51
C ARG A 600 44.51 72.01 58.79
N ILE A 601 43.30 71.78 58.28
CA ILE A 601 42.90 70.57 57.56
C ILE A 601 42.22 71.02 56.25
N GLU A 602 42.78 70.64 55.11
CA GLU A 602 42.25 71.01 53.79
C GLU A 602 42.15 69.82 52.85
N LYS A 603 41.17 69.84 51.94
CA LYS A 603 41.03 68.85 50.88
C LYS A 603 41.22 69.53 49.54
N VAL A 604 42.34 69.24 48.89
CA VAL A 604 42.73 69.88 47.63
C VAL A 604 42.41 68.92 46.47
N LYS A 605 41.87 69.46 45.38
CA LYS A 605 41.65 68.74 44.12
C LYS A 605 42.86 68.94 43.20
N PRO A 606 43.29 67.93 42.42
CA PRO A 606 44.39 68.10 41.47
C PRO A 606 44.04 69.09 40.34
N VAL A 607 45.02 69.90 39.92
CA VAL A 607 44.99 70.77 38.73
C VAL A 607 45.04 69.90 37.47
N PRO A 608 44.30 70.19 36.38
CA PRO A 608 44.09 69.22 35.30
C PRO A 608 45.28 69.16 34.33
N GLY A 609 45.91 67.99 34.22
CA GLY A 609 46.92 67.70 33.20
C GLY A 609 47.58 66.32 33.39
N GLU A 610 47.34 65.44 32.42
CA GLU A 610 48.00 64.15 32.12
C GLU A 610 47.53 62.83 32.79
N PRO A 611 47.54 61.71 32.02
CA PRO A 611 46.48 60.70 32.10
C PRO A 611 46.91 59.34 32.68
N SER A 612 45.91 58.72 33.32
CA SER A 612 45.58 57.29 33.45
C SER A 612 46.68 56.23 33.57
N GLY A 613 46.65 55.51 34.70
CA GLY A 613 47.15 54.14 34.81
C GLY A 613 46.47 53.38 35.95
N ARG A 614 45.40 52.64 35.62
CA ARG A 614 44.82 51.57 36.46
C ARG A 614 45.75 50.34 36.47
N PRO A 615 45.66 49.50 37.50
CA PRO A 615 44.76 48.34 37.39
C PRO A 615 43.47 48.48 38.20
#